data_AF-C5KW77-F1
#
_entry.id   AF-C5KW77-F1
#
_cell.length_a   1.000
_cell.length_b   1.000
_cell.length_c   1.000
_cell.angle_alpha   90.00
_cell.angle_beta   90.00
_cell.angle_gamma   90.00
#
_symmetry.space_group_name_H-M   'P 1'
#
loop_
_entity.id
_entity.type
_entity.pdbx_description
1 polymer ?
#
loop_
_entity_poly.entity_id
_entity_poly.type
_entity_poly.pdbx_seq_one_letter_code
_entity_poly.pdbx_strand_id
1 'polypeptide(L)' 'QDVIGEITVGNVLGGERGMKTMLTDTSDLDSLAGIRYRNMTLREVNAALPKSVGSTIGLSEGLFWLLLT' A
#
# COMPACT_ATOMS: atom_id res chain seq x y z
N GLN A 1 25.89 4.48 -6.84
CA GLN A 1 25.18 3.83 -5.73
C GLN A 1 24.51 4.95 -4.97
N ASP A 2 23.18 4.94 -4.90
CA ASP A 2 22.43 6.05 -4.30
C ASP A 2 22.11 5.73 -2.84
N VAL A 3 22.34 6.71 -1.96
CA VAL A 3 22.07 6.59 -0.53
C VAL A 3 20.61 6.93 -0.28
N ILE A 4 19.86 6.01 0.33
CA ILE A 4 18.41 6.16 0.59
C ILE A 4 18.08 6.69 2.00
N GLY A 5 19.06 6.73 2.90
CA GLY A 5 18.93 7.24 4.27
C GLY A 5 20.15 6.94 5.14
N GLU A 6 20.22 7.63 6.29
CA GLU A 6 21.23 7.40 7.33
C GLU A 6 20.68 6.50 8.44
N ILE A 7 21.54 5.72 9.09
CA ILE A 7 21.17 4.80 10.18
C ILE A 7 21.83 5.28 11.47
N THR A 8 21.03 5.45 12.53
CA THR A 8 21.50 5.80 13.87
C THR A 8 21.34 4.63 14.85
N VAL A 9 22.08 4.65 15.96
CA VAL A 9 21.94 3.67 17.05
C VAL A 9 20.50 3.63 17.59
N GLY A 10 19.82 4.79 17.64
CA GLY A 10 18.44 4.90 18.07
C GLY A 10 17.46 4.17 17.14
N ASN A 11 17.72 4.13 15.83
CA ASN A 11 16.89 3.36 14.89
C ASN A 11 17.01 1.86 15.14
N VAL A 12 18.24 1.37 15.39
CA VAL A 12 18.51 -0.05 15.65
C VAL A 12 17.84 -0.49 16.94
N LEU A 13 18.02 0.26 18.03
CA LEU A 13 17.40 -0.05 19.33
C LEU A 13 15.88 0.15 19.32
N GLY A 14 15.38 1.06 18.47
CA GLY A 14 13.96 1.41 18.35
C GLY A 14 13.15 0.51 17.41
N GLY A 15 13.73 -0.58 16.90
CA GLY A 15 13.05 -1.52 16.01
C GLY A 15 12.79 -0.96 14.60
N GLU A 16 13.82 -0.37 13.98
CA GLU A 16 13.78 0.19 12.62
C GLU A 16 12.85 1.39 12.40
N ARG A 17 12.41 2.05 13.48
CA ARG A 17 11.54 3.22 13.38
C ARG A 17 12.15 4.30 12.47
N GLY A 18 11.41 4.63 11.41
CA GLY A 18 11.79 5.66 10.44
C GLY A 18 12.82 5.22 9.40
N MET A 19 13.25 3.95 9.40
CA MET A 19 14.16 3.42 8.38
C MET A 19 13.38 2.88 7.17
N LYS A 20 13.89 3.15 5.96
CA LYS A 20 13.38 2.55 4.73
C LYS A 20 14.18 1.29 4.40
N THR A 21 13.68 0.13 4.81
CA THR A 21 14.42 -1.15 4.73
C THR A 21 13.86 -2.17 3.74
N MET A 22 12.63 -1.96 3.24
CA MET A 22 11.94 -2.90 2.36
C MET A 22 11.35 -2.19 1.14
N LEU A 23 11.31 -2.91 0.02
CA LEU A 23 10.52 -2.55 -1.15
C LEU A 23 9.17 -3.28 -1.09
N THR A 24 8.07 -2.54 -1.23
CA THR A 24 6.71 -3.08 -1.25
C THR A 24 5.95 -2.52 -2.46
N ASP A 25 5.74 -3.34 -3.49
CA ASP A 25 5.21 -2.87 -4.78
C ASP A 25 3.67 -2.84 -4.86
N THR A 26 2.99 -3.47 -3.90
CA THR A 26 1.53 -3.68 -3.96
C THR A 26 0.75 -2.45 -3.47
N SER A 27 1.30 -1.73 -2.49
CA SER A 27 0.63 -0.62 -1.84
C SER A 27 1.59 0.39 -1.24
N ASP A 28 1.17 1.65 -1.22
CA ASP A 28 1.87 2.78 -0.62
C ASP A 28 0.92 3.66 0.19
N LEU A 29 1.44 4.33 1.23
CA LEU A 29 0.65 5.20 2.10
C LEU A 29 0.86 6.66 1.71
N ASP A 30 -0.19 7.28 1.18
CA ASP A 30 -0.26 8.72 0.94
C ASP A 30 -0.73 9.43 2.22
N SER A 31 -0.03 10.50 2.62
CA SER A 31 -0.30 11.21 3.88
C SER A 31 -1.63 11.96 3.89
N LEU A 32 -2.22 12.25 2.72
CA LEU A 32 -3.50 12.96 2.58
C LEU A 32 -4.63 12.03 2.12
N ALA A 33 -4.36 11.17 1.14
CA ALA A 33 -5.36 10.29 0.54
C ALA A 33 -5.51 8.93 1.26
N GLY A 34 -4.56 8.60 2.15
CA GLY A 34 -4.51 7.30 2.82
C GLY A 34 -3.85 6.22 1.97
N ILE A 35 -4.21 4.96 2.21
CA ILE A 35 -3.62 3.82 1.52
C ILE A 35 -4.01 3.83 0.03
N ARG A 36 -3.02 3.53 -0.83
CA ARG A 36 -3.21 3.29 -2.26
C ARG A 36 -2.85 1.84 -2.58
N TYR A 37 -3.61 1.24 -3.49
CA TYR A 37 -3.34 -0.08 -4.07
C TYR A 37 -3.05 0.10 -5.55
N ARG A 38 -1.83 -0.27 -5.99
CA ARG A 38 -1.38 -0.01 -7.37
C ARG A 38 -1.66 1.43 -7.84
N ASN A 39 -1.31 2.42 -7.01
CA ASN A 39 -1.56 3.86 -7.19
C ASN A 39 -3.03 4.32 -7.13
N MET A 40 -4.00 3.42 -6.95
CA MET A 40 -5.41 3.75 -6.82
C MET A 40 -5.81 3.98 -5.35
N THR A 41 -6.56 5.04 -5.08
CA THR A 41 -7.18 5.23 -3.76
C THR A 41 -8.22 4.16 -3.47
N LEU A 42 -8.54 3.93 -2.20
CA LEU A 42 -9.55 2.94 -1.81
C LEU A 42 -10.92 3.17 -2.50
N ARG A 43 -11.30 4.43 -2.75
CA ARG A 43 -12.55 4.77 -3.44
C ARG A 43 -12.51 4.38 -4.92
N GLU A 44 -11.40 4.64 -5.59
CA GLU A 44 -11.20 4.25 -6.99
C GLU A 44 -11.15 2.73 -7.13
N VAL A 45 -10.48 2.04 -6.22
CA VAL A 45 -10.45 0.57 -6.17
C VAL A 45 -11.87 0.01 -6.02
N ASN A 46 -12.62 0.47 -5.02
CA ASN A 46 -14.00 -0.02 -4.83
C ASN A 46 -14.89 0.27 -6.05
N ALA A 47 -14.69 1.39 -6.74
CA ALA A 47 -15.41 1.71 -7.96
C ALA A 47 -15.06 0.75 -9.11
N ALA A 48 -13.78 0.46 -9.32
CA ALA A 48 -13.27 -0.37 -10.40
C ALA A 48 -13.49 -1.88 -10.19
N LEU A 49 -13.53 -2.36 -8.95
CA LEU A 49 -13.65 -3.78 -8.66
C LEU A 49 -15.03 -4.35 -9.04
N PRO A 50 -15.09 -5.61 -9.53
CA PRO A 50 -16.33 -6.34 -9.74
C PRO A 50 -17.13 -6.43 -8.45
N LYS A 51 -18.46 -6.36 -8.55
CA LYS A 51 -19.39 -6.40 -7.41
C LYS A 51 -20.35 -7.57 -7.57
N SER A 52 -20.74 -8.18 -6.45
CA SER A 52 -21.85 -9.13 -6.45
C SER A 52 -23.18 -8.42 -6.73
N VAL A 53 -24.19 -9.19 -7.14
CA VAL A 53 -25.52 -8.66 -7.44
C VAL A 53 -26.10 -7.97 -6.22
N GLY A 54 -26.43 -6.68 -6.36
CA GLY A 54 -26.98 -5.85 -5.28
C GLY A 54 -25.94 -5.28 -4.30
N SER A 55 -24.64 -5.57 -4.46
CA SER A 55 -23.58 -5.02 -3.61
C SER A 55 -23.08 -3.67 -4.12
N THR A 56 -22.75 -2.79 -3.18
CA THR A 56 -22.03 -1.53 -3.43
C THR A 56 -20.52 -1.66 -3.20
N ILE A 57 -20.08 -2.80 -2.67
CA ILE A 57 -18.69 -3.09 -2.30
C ILE A 57 -18.09 -4.08 -3.30
N GLY A 58 -16.85 -3.78 -3.74
CA GLY A 58 -16.05 -4.63 -4.61
C GLY A 58 -15.63 -5.94 -3.95
N LEU A 59 -15.54 -7.00 -4.75
CA LEU A 59 -15.15 -8.34 -4.29
C LEU A 59 -13.67 -8.38 -3.88
N SER A 60 -13.40 -9.07 -2.77
CA SER A 60 -12.04 -9.22 -2.22
C SER A 60 -11.11 -10.01 -3.14
N GLU A 61 -11.65 -10.93 -3.93
CA GLU A 61 -10.90 -11.69 -4.94
C GLU A 61 -10.38 -10.79 -6.06
N GLY A 62 -11.17 -9.78 -6.46
CA GLY A 62 -10.74 -8.77 -7.43
C GLY A 62 -9.63 -7.88 -6.87
N LEU A 63 -9.69 -7.55 -5.57
CA LEU A 63 -8.59 -6.85 -4.91
C LEU A 63 -7.33 -7.71 -4.89
N PHE A 64 -7.43 -8.99 -4.53
CA PHE A 64 -6.29 -9.90 -4.53
C PHE A 64 -5.64 -10.00 -5.92
N TRP A 65 -6.45 -10.10 -6.97
CA TRP A 65 -5.97 -10.05 -8.36
C TRP A 65 -5.23 -8.75 -8.68
N LEU A 66 -5.82 -7.60 -8.34
CA LEU A 66 -5.21 -6.28 -8.55
C LEU A 66 -3.85 -6.15 -7.86
N LEU A 67 -3.68 -6.74 -6.67
CA LEU A 67 -2.40 -6.67 -5.95
C LEU A 67 -1.32 -7.58 -6.57
N LEU A 68 -1.71 -8.67 -7.23
CA LEU A 68 -0.78 -9.63 -7.85
C LEU A 68 -0.39 -9.28 -9.28
N THR A 69 -1.24 -8.55 -10.00
CA THR A 69 -1.01 -8.13 -11.40
C THR A 69 -0.54 -6.69 -11.49
#